data_AF-A0A350C811-F1
#
_entry.id   AF-A0A350C811-F1
#
_cell.length_a   1.000
_cell.length_b   1.000
_cell.length_c   1.000
_cell.angle_alpha   90.00
_cell.angle_beta   90.00
_cell.angle_gamma   90.00
#
_symmetry.space_group_name_H-M   'P 1'
#
loop_
_entity.id
_entity.type
_entity.pdbx_description
1 polymer ?
#
loop_
_entity_poly.entity_id
_entity_poly.type
_entity_poly.pdbx_seq_one_letter_code
_entity_poly.pdbx_strand_id
1 'polypeptide(L)' 'VIRPMMYIALTYDHRIVDGREAVSFLKLVKDLIEDPTRLILEV' A
#
# COMPACT_ATOMS: atom_id res chain seq x y z
N VAL A 1 -14.60 -12.75 12.41
CA VAL A 1 -14.64 -13.57 11.17
C VAL A 1 -13.20 -13.78 10.70
N ILE A 2 -12.81 -15.01 10.39
CA ILE A 2 -11.46 -15.31 9.86
C ILE A 2 -11.34 -14.68 8.47
N ARG A 3 -10.21 -14.01 8.18
CA ARG A 3 -9.93 -13.40 6.89
C ARG A 3 -8.62 -13.95 6.32
N PRO A 4 -8.50 -14.17 5.00
CA PRO A 4 -7.22 -14.43 4.37
C PRO A 4 -6.35 -13.17 4.46
N MET A 5 -5.10 -13.34 4.89
CA MET A 5 -4.13 -12.25 5.04
C MET A 5 -2.92 -12.51 4.14
N MET A 6 -2.32 -11.44 3.62
CA MET A 6 -1.12 -11.48 2.79
C MET A 6 -0.10 -10.45 3.31
N TYR A 7 1.18 -10.83 3.36
CA TYR A 7 2.27 -9.93 3.70
C TYR A 7 2.83 -9.27 2.44
N ILE A 8 3.11 -7.98 2.52
CA ILE A 8 3.76 -7.18 1.48
C ILE A 8 4.97 -6.46 2.08
N ALA A 9 6.03 -6.34 1.28
CA ALA A 9 7.26 -5.67 1.69
C ALA A 9 7.69 -4.69 0.59
N LEU A 10 8.14 -3.51 1.01
CA LEU A 10 8.69 -2.48 0.14
C LEU A 10 10.10 -2.14 0.61
N THR A 11 11.07 -2.32 -0.29
CA THR A 11 12.43 -1.79 -0.13
C THR A 11 12.56 -0.57 -1.02
N TYR A 12 13.13 0.51 -0.48
CA TYR A 12 13.28 1.78 -1.18
C TYR A 12 14.63 2.42 -0.84
N ASP A 13 15.08 3.33 -1.70
CA ASP A 13 16.32 4.09 -1.48
C ASP A 13 16.05 5.29 -0.57
N HIS A 14 16.45 5.19 0.69
CA HIS A 14 16.29 6.23 1.71
C HIS A 14 17.03 7.55 1.39
N ARG A 15 17.97 7.55 0.45
CA ARG A 15 18.65 8.78 0.02
C ARG A 15 17.75 9.66 -0.86
N ILE A 16 16.71 9.06 -1.43
CA ILE A 16 15.84 9.67 -2.43
C ILE A 16 14.40 9.77 -1.91
N VAL A 17 13.91 8.73 -1.23
CA VAL A 17 12.52 8.62 -0.76
C VAL A 17 12.48 8.65 0.76
N ASP A 18 11.63 9.52 1.31
CA ASP A 18 11.40 9.58 2.75
C ASP A 18 10.55 8.41 3.27
N GLY A 19 10.74 8.05 4.53
CA GLY A 19 9.97 6.97 5.16
C GLY A 19 8.48 7.22 5.20
N ARG A 20 8.04 8.48 5.30
CA ARG A 20 6.62 8.83 5.21
C ARG A 20 6.04 8.49 3.84
N GLU A 21 6.76 8.81 2.77
CA GLU A 21 6.31 8.56 1.39
C GLU A 21 6.23 7.06 1.12
N ALA A 22 7.26 6.30 1.50
CA ALA A 22 7.29 4.86 1.35
C ALA A 22 6.15 4.16 2.10
N VAL A 23 5.87 4.57 3.34
CA VAL A 23 4.75 4.01 4.13
C VAL A 23 3.41 4.38 3.52
N SER A 24 3.25 5.63 3.07
CA SER A 24 2.00 6.08 2.43
C SER A 24 1.73 5.32 1.13
N PHE A 25 2.76 5.07 0.33
CA PHE A 25 2.67 4.26 -0.88
C PHE A 25 2.30 2.81 -0.56
N LEU A 26 2.97 2.18 0.42
CA LEU A 26 2.67 0.80 0.79
C LEU A 26 1.24 0.65 1.34
N LYS A 27 0.76 1.65 2.07
CA LYS A 27 -0.64 1.72 2.53
C LYS A 27 -1.62 1.85 1.37
N LEU A 28 -1.32 2.70 0.38
CA LEU A 28 -2.13 2.83 -0.83
C LEU A 28 -2.24 1.47 -1.54
N VAL A 29 -1.12 0.78 -1.76
CA VAL A 29 -1.12 -0.55 -2.39
C VAL A 29 -1.97 -1.56 -1.60
N LYS A 30 -1.82 -1.62 -0.27
CA LYS A 30 -2.66 -2.47 0.59
C LYS A 30 -4.13 -2.17 0.39
N ASP A 31 -4.50 -0.89 0.44
CA ASP A 31 -5.90 -0.47 0.39
C ASP A 31 -6.54 -0.76 -0.99
N LEU A 32 -5.79 -0.61 -2.09
CA LEU A 32 -6.25 -0.96 -3.44
C LEU A 32 -6.42 -2.47 -3.63
N ILE A 33 -5.59 -3.28 -2.97
CA ILE A 33 -5.72 -4.75 -2.99
C ILE A 33 -6.91 -5.21 -2.13
N GLU A 34 -7.14 -4.56 -0.98
CA GLU A 34 -8.27 -4.86 -0.09
C GLU A 34 -9.62 -4.38 -0.65
N ASP A 35 -9.63 -3.26 -1.39
CA ASP A 35 -10.82 -2.70 -2.04
C ASP A 35 -10.51 -2.15 -3.45
N PRO A 36 -10.61 -2.99 -4.49
CA PRO A 36 -10.33 -2.60 -5.87
C PRO A 36 -11.27 -1.51 -6.42
N THR A 37 -12.42 -1.25 -5.79
CA THR A 37 -13.34 -0.20 -6.28
C THR A 37 -12.74 1.20 -6.21
N ARG A 38 -11.76 1.40 -5.31
CA ARG A 38 -10.96 2.63 -5.19
C ARG A 38 -10.19 2.98 -6.47
N LEU A 39 -9.76 1.98 -7.25
CA LEU A 39 -9.11 2.21 -8.55
C LEU A 39 -10.04 2.88 -9.56
N ILE A 40 -11.33 2.56 -9.50
CA ILE A 40 -12.35 3.06 -10.43
C ILE A 40 -12.79 4.48 -10.03
N LEU A 41 -12.81 4.75 -8.73
CA LEU A 41 -13.27 6.00 -8.16
C LEU A 41 -12.16 7.07 -8.03
N GLU A 42 -10.90 6.73 -8.32
CA GLU A 42 -9.72 7.60 -8.16
C GLU A 42 -9.60 8.22 -6.75
N VAL A 43 -9.93 7.44 -5.70
CA VAL A 43 -9.93 7.86 -4.28
C VAL A 43 -9.15 6.94 -3.36
#